data_AF-A0A7W5TN94-F1
#
_entry.id   AF-A0A7W5TN94-F1
#
_cell.length_a   1.000
_cell.length_b   1.000
_cell.length_c   1.000
_cell.angle_alpha   90.00
_cell.angle_beta   90.00
_cell.angle_gamma   90.00
#
_symmetry.space_group_name_H-M   'P 1'
#
loop_
_entity.id
_entity.type
_entity.pdbx_description
1 polymer ?
#
loop_
_entity_poly.entity_id
_entity_poly.type
_entity_poly.pdbx_seq_one_letter_code
_entity_poly.pdbx_strand_id
1 'polypeptide(L)'
;MKGVLVEYGPGGSSSAHIHPKSAFIYATVLTGAIKSKVNDGPETVYKAGENFSELPGDRHGVSANASATEPASLLAVFVVDTNETNLVTDIDP
;
A
#
# COMPACT_ATOMS: atom_id res chain seq x y z
N MET A 1 -8.70 -3.55 -14.07
CA MET A 1 -7.40 -3.84 -13.41
C MET A 1 -6.46 -2.67 -13.61
N LYS A 2 -5.71 -2.29 -12.58
CA LYS A 2 -4.65 -1.27 -12.60
C LYS A 2 -3.43 -1.81 -11.84
N GLY A 3 -2.23 -1.38 -12.22
CA GLY A 3 -0.99 -1.71 -11.50
C GLY A 3 -0.29 -0.42 -11.11
N VAL A 4 0.17 -0.34 -9.86
CA VAL A 4 0.91 0.81 -9.34
C VAL A 4 2.20 0.29 -8.71
N LEU A 5 3.33 0.80 -9.22
CA LEU A 5 4.61 0.63 -8.54
C LEU A 5 4.72 1.71 -7.47
N VAL A 6 4.88 1.30 -6.22
CA VAL A 6 5.10 2.21 -5.09
C VAL A 6 6.57 2.13 -4.71
N GLU A 7 7.23 3.28 -4.65
CA GLU A 7 8.65 3.38 -4.34
C GLU A 7 8.84 4.29 -3.14
N TYR A 8 9.56 3.80 -2.14
CA TYR A 8 9.96 4.58 -0.99
C TYR A 8 11.47 4.71 -0.95
N GLY A 9 11.95 5.95 -0.87
CA GLY A 9 13.32 6.22 -0.44
C GLY A 9 13.54 5.79 1.02
N PRO A 10 14.78 5.88 1.53
CA PRO A 10 15.09 5.63 2.92
C PRO A 10 14.19 6.46 3.87
N GLY A 11 13.52 5.80 4.80
CA GLY A 11 12.57 6.43 5.73
C GLY A 11 11.29 6.99 5.11
N GLY A 12 11.06 6.78 3.80
CA GLY A 12 9.89 7.30 3.09
C GLY A 12 8.57 6.63 3.53
N SER A 13 7.46 7.36 3.41
CA SER A 13 6.12 6.87 3.71
C SER A 13 5.06 7.61 2.87
N SER A 14 3.85 7.05 2.81
CA SER A 14 2.67 7.75 2.32
C SER A 14 1.74 8.10 3.48
N SER A 15 0.95 9.17 3.27
CA SER A 15 -0.12 9.56 4.18
C SER A 15 -1.17 8.46 4.28
N ALA A 16 -1.87 8.41 5.42
CA ALA A 16 -2.99 7.49 5.58
C ALA A 16 -4.09 7.80 4.56
N HIS A 17 -4.56 6.78 3.86
CA HIS A 17 -5.51 6.94 2.76
C HIS A 17 -6.50 5.77 2.70
N ILE A 18 -7.58 5.97 1.93
CA ILE A 18 -8.52 4.93 1.54
C ILE A 18 -8.47 4.70 0.03
N HIS A 19 -8.89 3.51 -0.38
CA HIS A 19 -9.08 3.14 -1.78
C HIS A 19 -10.57 3.16 -2.16
N PRO A 20 -10.92 3.18 -3.46
CA PRO A 20 -12.32 3.09 -3.90
C PRO A 20 -13.04 1.89 -3.28
N LYS A 21 -14.33 2.03 -3.00
CA LYS A 21 -15.13 0.95 -2.37
C LYS A 21 -15.26 -0.30 -3.24
N SER A 22 -14.94 -0.23 -4.53
CA SER A 22 -14.89 -1.40 -5.41
C SER A 22 -13.52 -2.10 -5.43
N ALA A 23 -12.49 -1.50 -4.82
CA ALA A 23 -11.11 -1.93 -4.98
C ALA A 23 -10.79 -3.11 -4.05
N PHE A 24 -10.38 -4.23 -4.66
CA PHE A 24 -9.56 -5.23 -4.02
C PHE A 24 -8.11 -5.03 -4.45
N ILE A 25 -7.17 -5.06 -3.50
CA ILE A 25 -5.75 -4.82 -3.76
C ILE A 25 -4.96 -6.01 -3.29
N TYR A 26 -4.01 -6.43 -4.12
CA TYR A 26 -2.98 -7.38 -3.73
C TYR A 26 -1.61 -6.74 -3.95
N ALA A 27 -0.85 -6.60 -2.87
CA ALA A 27 0.45 -5.97 -2.85
C ALA A 27 1.55 -7.01 -2.66
N THR A 28 2.61 -6.92 -3.46
CA THR A 28 3.82 -7.74 -3.32
C THR A 28 5.01 -6.83 -3.14
N VAL A 29 5.75 -7.00 -2.05
CA VAL A 29 7.02 -6.28 -1.83
C VAL A 29 8.07 -6.82 -2.81
N LEU A 30 8.64 -5.95 -3.62
CA LEU A 30 9.62 -6.30 -4.64
C LEU A 30 11.06 -6.17 -4.09
N THR A 31 11.33 -5.10 -3.35
CA THR A 31 12.64 -4.84 -2.75
C THR A 31 12.51 -4.27 -1.35
N GLY A 32 13.54 -4.48 -0.53
CA GLY A 32 13.59 -3.96 0.84
C GLY A 32 12.52 -4.56 1.76
N ALA A 33 11.97 -3.72 2.63
CA ALA A 33 10.91 -4.09 3.55
C ALA A 33 9.96 -2.90 3.78
N ILE A 34 8.66 -3.19 3.79
CA ILE A 34 7.59 -2.21 3.91
C ILE A 34 6.75 -2.53 5.13
N LYS A 35 6.59 -1.52 5.97
CA LYS A 35 5.69 -1.50 7.12
C LYS A 35 4.30 -1.11 6.63
N SER A 36 3.31 -1.96 6.86
CA SER A 36 1.92 -1.72 6.50
C SER A 36 0.98 -1.92 7.70
N LYS A 37 -0.06 -1.09 7.78
CA LYS A 37 -1.17 -1.25 8.71
C LYS A 37 -2.48 -1.01 7.97
N VAL A 38 -3.30 -2.05 7.88
CA VAL A 38 -4.63 -2.02 7.28
C VAL A 38 -5.67 -2.05 8.40
N ASN A 39 -6.62 -1.10 8.37
CA ASN A 39 -7.63 -0.87 9.40
C ASN A 39 -7.02 -0.78 10.80
N ASP A 40 -7.68 -1.43 11.77
CA ASP A 40 -7.25 -1.59 13.16
C ASP A 40 -6.36 -2.83 13.37
N GLY A 41 -5.90 -3.45 12.28
CA GLY A 41 -4.98 -4.58 12.32
C GLY A 41 -3.60 -4.20 12.87
N PRO A 42 -2.75 -5.20 13.17
CA PRO A 42 -1.39 -4.95 13.61
C PRO A 42 -0.56 -4.31 12.49
N GLU A 43 0.29 -3.37 12.87
CA GLU A 43 1.37 -2.91 11.98
C GLU A 43 2.34 -4.07 11.73
N THR A 44 2.51 -4.44 10.47
CA THR A 44 3.29 -5.60 10.03
C THR A 44 4.37 -5.17 9.05
N VAL A 45 5.56 -5.74 9.16
CA VAL A 45 6.66 -5.51 8.21
C VAL A 45 6.72 -6.67 7.22
N TYR A 46 6.49 -6.37 5.95
CA TYR A 46 6.61 -7.30 4.83
C TYR A 46 7.94 -7.09 4.12
N LYS A 47 8.66 -8.17 3.83
CA LYS A 47 9.94 -8.18 3.13
C LYS A 47 9.77 -8.56 1.67
N ALA A 48 10.78 -8.30 0.85
CA ALA A 48 10.80 -8.71 -0.55
C ALA A 48 10.35 -10.18 -0.75
N GLY A 49 9.36 -10.38 -1.64
CA GLY A 49 8.70 -11.65 -1.91
C GLY A 49 7.42 -11.91 -1.09
N GLU A 50 7.21 -11.18 0.02
CA GLU A 50 6.00 -11.28 0.83
C GLU A 50 4.88 -10.40 0.27
N ASN A 51 3.66 -10.72 0.69
CA ASN A 51 2.44 -10.14 0.15
C ASN A 51 1.40 -9.87 1.23
N PHE A 52 0.47 -8.98 0.91
CA PHE A 52 -0.71 -8.70 1.68
C PHE A 52 -1.83 -8.20 0.76
N SER A 53 -3.06 -8.23 1.28
CA SER A 53 -4.24 -7.76 0.56
C SER A 53 -5.01 -6.72 1.35
N GLU A 54 -5.66 -5.81 0.65
CA GLU A 54 -6.62 -4.86 1.20
C GLU A 54 -7.98 -5.12 0.54
N LEU A 55 -9.00 -5.26 1.37
CA LEU A 55 -10.37 -5.54 0.94
C LEU A 55 -11.11 -4.24 0.60
N PRO A 56 -12.18 -4.33 -0.22
CA PRO A 56 -13.09 -3.23 -0.47
C PRO A 56 -13.52 -2.48 0.81
N GLY A 57 -13.16 -1.19 0.89
CA GLY A 57 -13.50 -0.32 2.02
C GLY A 57 -12.46 -0.27 3.15
N ASP A 58 -11.36 -1.02 3.04
CA ASP A 58 -10.25 -0.95 4.00
C ASP A 58 -9.55 0.42 3.99
N ARG A 59 -9.04 0.80 5.17
CA ARG A 59 -8.23 1.99 5.41
C ARG A 59 -6.75 1.60 5.51
N HIS A 60 -5.91 2.18 4.65
CA HIS A 60 -4.47 2.04 4.75
C HIS A 60 -3.93 3.09 5.71
N GLY A 61 -3.69 2.69 6.97
CA GLY A 61 -3.30 3.60 8.05
C GLY A 61 -1.81 3.88 8.12
N VAL A 62 -0.97 2.93 7.69
CA VAL A 62 0.50 3.09 7.61
C VAL A 62 0.99 2.41 6.35
N SER A 63 1.75 3.11 5.54
CA SER A 63 2.55 2.52 4.46
C SER A 63 3.89 3.24 4.42
N ALA A 64 4.95 2.55 4.82
CA ALA A 64 6.26 3.15 5.03
C ALA A 64 7.39 2.17 4.72
N ASN A 65 8.53 2.71 4.32
CA ASN A 65 9.77 1.96 4.30
C ASN A 65 10.16 1.59 5.74
N ALA A 66 10.46 0.31 5.98
CA ALA A 66 10.93 -0.15 7.27
C ALA A 66 12.42 0.16 7.53
N SER A 67 13.16 0.59 6.50
CA SER A 67 14.56 0.99 6.58
C SER A 67 14.72 2.50 6.54
N ALA A 68 15.63 3.02 7.37
CA ALA A 68 16.06 4.43 7.35
C ALA A 68 17.24 4.70 6.40
N THR A 69 17.84 3.66 5.82
CA THR A 69 19.07 3.79 5.00
C THR A 69 18.96 3.19 3.61
N GLU A 70 18.07 2.23 3.40
CA GLU A 70 17.91 1.51 2.12
C GLU A 70 16.54 1.82 1.51
N PRO A 71 16.39 1.88 0.17
CA PRO A 71 15.09 2.03 -0.48
C PRO A 71 14.26 0.72 -0.43
N ALA A 72 12.95 0.84 -0.67
CA ALA A 72 12.03 -0.28 -0.78
C ALA A 72 10.96 -0.02 -1.84
N SER A 73 10.40 -1.08 -2.44
CA SER A 73 9.29 -0.96 -3.38
C SER A 73 8.31 -2.13 -3.28
N LEU A 74 7.07 -1.87 -3.69
CA LEU A 74 6.04 -2.89 -3.89
C LEU A 74 5.28 -2.67 -5.20
N LEU A 75 4.72 -3.73 -5.74
CA LEU A 75 3.70 -3.66 -6.79
C LEU A 75 2.33 -3.88 -6.16
N ALA A 76 1.46 -2.87 -6.26
CA ALA A 76 0.06 -2.98 -5.90
C ALA A 76 -0.78 -3.24 -7.15
N VAL A 77 -1.49 -4.37 -7.17
CA VAL A 77 -2.42 -4.74 -8.24
C VAL A 77 -3.84 -4.51 -7.75
N PHE A 78 -4.57 -3.66 -8.47
CA PHE A 78 -5.94 -3.28 -8.17
C PHE A 78 -6.91 -4.04 -9.09
N VAL A 79 -7.83 -4.78 -8.49
CA VAL A 79 -9.09 -5.18 -9.12
C VAL A 79 -10.13 -4.16 -8.69
N VAL A 80 -10.51 -3.29 -9.61
CA VAL A 80 -11.32 -2.09 -9.35
C VAL A 80 -12.21 -1.81 -10.56
N ASP A 81 -13.35 -1.17 -10.33
CA ASP A 81 -14.26 -0.75 -11.40
C ASP A 81 -13.54 0.12 -12.42
N THR A 82 -13.84 -0.12 -13.70
CA THR A 82 -13.13 0.52 -14.82
C THR A 82 -13.23 2.05 -14.81
N ASN A 83 -14.33 2.58 -14.27
CA ASN A 83 -14.61 4.02 -14.22
C ASN A 83 -13.91 4.72 -13.04
N GLU A 84 -13.31 3.97 -12.10
CA GLU A 84 -12.54 4.55 -11.01
C GLU A 84 -11.19 5.05 -11.53
N THR A 85 -11.01 6.36 -11.50
CA THR A 85 -9.79 7.04 -11.96
C THR A 85 -8.92 7.53 -10.81
N ASN A 86 -9.51 7.76 -9.64
CA ASN A 86 -8.78 8.07 -8.42
C ASN A 86 -8.59 6.81 -7.57
N LEU A 87 -7.35 6.40 -7.33
CA LEU A 87 -7.04 5.16 -6.62
C LEU A 87 -6.77 5.36 -5.13
N VAL A 88 -6.59 6.61 -4.68
CA VAL A 88 -6.33 6.95 -3.28
C VAL A 88 -7.08 8.22 -2.88
N THR A 89 -7.59 8.27 -1.66
CA THR A 89 -8.11 9.49 -1.06
C THR A 89 -7.50 9.62 0.33
N ASP A 90 -6.77 10.71 0.57
CA ASP A 90 -6.12 10.96 1.85
C ASP A 90 -7.17 11.16 2.95
N ILE A 91 -6.88 10.64 4.15
CA ILE A 91 -7.80 10.67 5.29
C ILE A 91 -7.59 11.92 6.14
N ASP A 92 -6.42 12.55 6.04
CA ASP A 92 -6.14 13.89 6.58
C ASP A 92 -5.47 14.73 5.47
N PRO A 93 -6.11 15.82 4.99
CA PRO A 93 -5.52 16.75 4.03
C PRO A 93 -4.51 17.73 4.65
#